data_AF-X1VY21-F1
#
_entry.id   AF-X1VY21-F1
#
_cell.length_a   1.000
_cell.length_b   1.000
_cell.length_c   1.000
_cell.angle_alpha   90.00
_cell.angle_beta   90.00
_cell.angle_gamma   90.00
#
_symmetry.space_group_name_H-M   'P 1'
#
loop_
_entity.id
_entity.type
_entity.pdbx_description
1 polymer ?
#
loop_
_entity_poly.entity_id
_entity_poly.type
_entity_poly.pdbx_seq_one_letter_code
_entity_poly.pdbx_strand_id
1 'polypeptide(L)' 'MGISISQIYRVKRAERPISEKFIIGAIKAFPTYKLNELFYIALDGGQN' A
#
# COMPACT_ATOMS: atom_id res chain seq x y z
N MET A 1 -10.72 6.40 14.41
CA MET A 1 -10.43 6.27 12.96
C MET A 1 -10.50 4.80 12.60
N GLY A 2 -11.68 4.34 12.17
CA GLY A 2 -12.01 2.92 12.01
C GLY A 2 -11.83 2.47 10.56
N ILE A 3 -10.65 1.94 10.25
CA ILE A 3 -10.46 1.21 9.00
C ILE A 3 -11.24 -0.10 9.15
N SER A 4 -12.25 -0.33 8.30
CA SER A 4 -13.06 -1.55 8.36
C SER A 4 -12.18 -2.78 8.16
N ILE A 5 -12.42 -3.84 8.93
CA ILE A 5 -11.65 -5.10 8.87
C ILE A 5 -11.68 -5.68 7.44
N SER A 6 -12.77 -5.49 6.70
CA SER A 6 -12.83 -5.95 5.30
C SER A 6 -11.87 -5.18 4.38
N GLN A 7 -11.60 -3.90 4.65
CA GLN A 7 -10.57 -3.13 3.92
C GLN A 7 -9.18 -3.69 4.17
N ILE A 8 -8.89 -4.10 5.41
CA ILE A 8 -7.61 -4.71 5.79
C ILE A 8 -7.44 -6.07 5.08
N TYR A 9 -8.48 -6.91 5.07
CA TYR A 9 -8.44 -8.21 4.39
C TYR A 9 -8.27 -8.09 2.87
N ARG A 10 -8.94 -7.12 2.24
CA ARG A 10 -8.87 -6.91 0.78
C ARG A 10 -7.50 -6.42 0.31
N VAL A 11 -6.84 -5.56 1.09
CA VAL A 11 -5.46 -5.13 0.82
C VAL A 11 -4.48 -6.30 1.02
N LYS A 12 -4.64 -7.08 2.10
CA LYS A 12 -3.80 -8.27 2.34
C LYS A 12 -3.87 -9.32 1.24
N ARG A 13 -5.03 -9.48 0.60
CA ARG A 13 -5.22 -10.41 -0.53
C ARG A 13 -4.79 -9.85 -1.89
N ALA A 14 -4.28 -8.62 -1.94
CA ALA A 14 -4.00 -7.89 -3.19
C ALA A 14 -5.22 -7.83 -4.15
N GLU A 15 -6.45 -7.95 -3.63
CA GLU A 15 -7.70 -7.93 -4.43
C GLU A 15 -7.96 -6.55 -5.06
N ARG A 16 -7.22 -5.52 -4.64
CA ARG A 16 -7.21 -4.19 -5.27
C ARG A 16 -5.80 -3.63 -5.33
N PRO A 17 -5.46 -2.94 -6.43
CA PRO A 17 -4.22 -2.15 -6.49
C PRO A 17 -4.27 -1.07 -5.40
N ILE A 18 -3.11 -0.78 -4.81
CA ILE A 18 -2.95 0.26 -3.81
C ILE A 18 -3.26 1.61 -4.49
N SER A 19 -4.15 2.41 -3.90
CA SER A 19 -4.48 3.73 -4.42
C SER A 19 -3.36 4.73 -4.15
N GLU A 20 -3.10 5.64 -5.08
CA GLU A 20 -2.17 6.76 -4.91
C GLU A 20 -2.46 7.57 -3.63
N LYS A 21 -3.74 7.82 -3.31
CA LYS A 21 -4.12 8.56 -2.10
C LYS A 21 -3.67 7.85 -0.81
N PHE A 22 -3.62 6.52 -0.82
CA PHE A 22 -3.11 5.73 0.30
C PHE A 22 -1.60 5.89 0.44
N ILE A 23 -0.85 5.85 -0.67
CA ILE A 23 0.61 6.05 -0.69
C ILE A 23 0.96 7.43 -0.14
N ILE A 24 0.28 8.48 -0.63
CA ILE A 24 0.48 9.85 -0.15
C ILE A 24 0.20 9.96 1.35
N GLY A 25 -0.87 9.32 1.84
CA GLY A 25 -1.21 9.28 3.27
C GLY A 25 -0.13 8.61 4.11
N ALA A 26 0.38 7.47 3.65
CA ALA A 26 1.45 6.74 4.33
C ALA A 26 2.75 7.56 4.42
N ILE A 27 3.17 8.20 3.32
CA ILE A 27 4.37 9.06 3.31
C ILE A 27 4.21 10.22 4.30
N LYS A 28 3.02 10.85 4.34
CA LYS A 28 2.74 11.94 5.29
C LYS A 28 2.72 11.50 6.75
N ALA A 29 2.22 10.30 7.02
CA ALA A 29 2.16 9.73 8.38
C ALA A 29 3.54 9.26 8.87
N PHE A 30 4.42 8.84 7.95
CA PHE A 30 5.74 8.28 8.24
C PHE A 30 6.85 9.03 7.49
N PRO A 31 7.08 10.32 7.79
CA PRO A 31 7.98 11.17 6.99
C PRO A 31 9.46 10.79 7.11
N THR A 32 9.84 10.04 8.15
CA THR A 32 11.22 9.59 8.38
C THR A 32 11.58 8.31 7.62
N TYR A 33 10.59 7.64 7.03
CA TYR A 33 10.78 6.38 6.32
C TYR A 33 10.73 6.62 4.82
N LYS A 34 11.63 5.97 4.07
CA LYS A 34 11.62 6.05 2.61
C LYS A 34 10.50 5.18 2.04
N LEU A 35 10.05 5.49 0.81
CA LEU A 35 8.98 4.74 0.14
C LEU A 35 9.26 3.22 0.11
N ASN A 36 10.50 2.84 -0.15
CA ASN A 36 10.95 1.45 -0.27
C ASN A 36 10.99 0.71 1.09
N GLU A 37 11.00 1.46 2.19
CA GLU A 37 10.92 0.93 3.55
C GLU A 37 9.45 0.79 3.99
N LEU A 38 8.56 1.62 3.44
CA LEU A 38 7.13 1.59 3.69
C LEU A 38 6.38 0.56 2.84
N PHE A 39 6.86 0.32 1.62
CA PHE A 39 6.18 -0.51 0.63
C PHE A 39 7.14 -1.51 0.00
N TYR A 40 6.71 -2.77 -0.06
CA TYR A 40 7.35 -3.78 -0.87
C TYR A 40 6.90 -3.64 -2.32
N ILE A 41 7.76 -3.04 -3.15
CA ILE A 41 7.53 -2.93 -4.59
C ILE A 41 7.95 -4.27 -5.20
N ALA A 42 6.99 -5.16 -5.41
CA ALA A 42 7.21 -6.30 -6.27
C ALA A 42 7.38 -5.76 -7.69
N LEU A 43 8.54 -6.01 -8.31
CA LEU A 43 8.64 -5.93 -9.77
C LEU A 43 7.66 -6.99 -10.27
N ASP A 44 6.53 -6.54 -10.82
CA ASP A 44 5.64 -7.44 -11.54
C ASP A 44 6.49 -8.07 -12.63
N GLY A 45 6.78 -9.36 -12.49
CA GLY A 45 7.59 -10.09 -13.45
C GLY A 45 6.89 -9.93 -14.78
N GLY A 46 7.47 -9.13 -15.67
CA GLY A 46 6.89 -8.81 -16.97
C GLY A 46 6.38 -10.08 -17.62
N GLN A 47 5.07 -10.22 -17.70
CA GLN A 47 4.42 -11.16 -18.57
C GLN A 47 3.32 -10.41 -19.30
N ASN A 48 3.75 -9.87 -20.44
CA ASN A 48 3.02 -9.77 -21.71
C ASN A 48 1.69 -9.00 -21.70
#